data_AF-A0A815ZLH9-F1
#
_entry.id   AF-A0A815ZLH9-F1
#
_cell.length_a   1.000
_cell.length_b   1.000
_cell.length_c   1.000
_cell.angle_alpha   90.00
_cell.angle_beta   90.00
_cell.angle_gamma   90.00
#
_symmetry.space_group_name_H-M   'P 1'
#
loop_
_entity.id
_entity.type
_entity.pdbx_description
1 polymer ?
#
loop_
_entity_poly.entity_id
_entity_poly.type
_entity_poly.pdbx_seq_one_letter_code
_entity_poly.pdbx_strand_id
1 'polypeptide(L)'
;MSFFKAGIQKRMEKFQYGYFDCRNRPPPILVKHMQNDRISATAAQKFCLFRLFPIIFNYIIHDVPSMIVYKQLRDMLDLVLSLPFRKQWIPVLRDLCIAFHESMLLYFQTKMVPKIHFVCEYDKIINDYGPSIRQWCF
;
A
#
# COMPACT_ATOMS: atom_id res chain seq x y z
N MET A 1 -19.60 11.44 10.86
CA MET A 1 -18.51 11.53 9.86
C MET A 1 -17.37 12.50 10.22
N SER A 2 -17.59 13.61 10.96
CA SER A 2 -16.52 14.56 11.34
C SER A 2 -15.53 14.02 12.38
N PHE A 3 -16.01 13.29 13.39
CA PHE A 3 -15.18 12.71 14.45
C PHE A 3 -14.13 11.72 13.94
N PHE A 4 -14.47 10.91 12.93
CA PHE A 4 -13.55 9.95 12.31
C PHE A 4 -12.37 10.65 11.61
N LYS A 5 -12.65 11.70 10.83
CA LYS A 5 -11.62 12.47 10.12
C LYS A 5 -10.68 13.21 11.07
N ALA A 6 -11.24 13.80 12.13
CA ALA A 6 -10.45 14.43 13.20
C ALA A 6 -9.58 13.42 13.95
N GLY A 7 -10.08 12.20 14.16
CA GLY A 7 -9.33 11.09 14.79
C GLY A 7 -8.09 10.69 13.99
N ILE A 8 -8.21 10.56 12.66
CA ILE A 8 -7.09 10.24 11.76
C ILE A 8 -6.02 11.33 11.82
N GLN A 9 -6.41 12.60 11.69
CA GLN A 9 -5.47 13.72 11.71
C GLN A 9 -4.69 13.76 13.03
N LYS A 10 -5.40 13.71 14.17
CA LYS A 10 -4.79 13.71 15.52
C LYS A 10 -3.82 12.54 15.70
N ARG A 11 -4.13 11.37 15.14
CA ARG A 11 -3.27 10.19 15.24
C ARG A 11 -1.97 10.37 14.47
N MET A 12 -2.03 10.90 13.25
CA MET A 12 -0.84 11.18 12.45
C MET A 12 0.07 12.24 13.06
N GLU A 13 -0.50 13.26 13.70
CA GLU A 13 0.25 14.30 14.39
C GLU A 13 0.98 13.76 15.62
N LYS A 14 0.33 12.89 16.40
CA LYS A 14 0.87 12.33 17.65
C LYS A 14 1.77 11.11 17.47
N PHE A 15 1.68 10.39 16.35
CA PHE A 15 2.45 9.18 16.11
C PHE A 15 3.96 9.50 16.08
N GLN A 16 4.73 8.78 16.90
CA GLN A 16 6.18 8.92 16.97
C GLN A 16 6.82 7.97 15.95
N TYR A 17 7.56 8.53 15.00
CA TYR A 17 8.24 7.76 13.96
C TYR A 17 9.62 7.33 14.47
N GLY A 18 9.99 6.08 14.22
CA GLY A 18 11.30 5.56 14.59
C GLY A 18 12.44 6.21 13.80
N TYR A 19 13.68 5.97 14.24
CA TYR A 19 14.89 6.53 13.62
C TYR A 19 14.98 6.29 12.10
N PHE A 20 14.59 5.10 11.62
CA PHE A 20 14.63 4.76 10.20
C PHE A 20 13.49 5.38 9.38
N ASP A 21 12.38 5.78 10.01
CA ASP A 21 11.19 6.30 9.34
C ASP A 21 11.10 7.82 9.39
N CYS A 22 11.84 8.48 10.29
CA CYS A 22 11.76 9.93 10.52
C CYS A 22 12.10 10.76 9.27
N ARG A 23 13.06 10.30 8.47
CA ARG A 23 13.48 10.95 7.21
C ARG A 23 12.37 10.93 6.15
N ASN A 24 11.53 9.89 6.18
CA ASN A 24 10.44 9.69 5.23
C ASN A 24 9.07 9.87 5.91
N ARG A 25 8.99 10.65 6.99
CA ARG A 25 7.74 10.92 7.69
C ARG A 25 6.71 11.50 6.69
N PRO A 26 5.50 10.92 6.57
CA PRO A 26 4.46 11.47 5.72
C PRO A 26 3.96 12.81 6.29
N PRO A 27 3.62 13.77 5.41
CA PRO A 27 3.00 15.00 5.86
C PRO A 27 1.63 14.73 6.51
N PRO A 28 1.16 15.58 7.44
CA PRO A 28 -0.14 15.40 8.07
C PRO A 28 -1.29 15.29 7.07
N ILE A 29 -2.12 14.25 7.19
CA ILE A 29 -3.36 14.14 6.41
C ILE A 29 -4.42 15.02 7.09
N LEU A 30 -4.57 16.23 6.56
CA LEU A 30 -5.59 17.17 6.99
C LEU A 30 -6.97 16.73 6.50
N VAL A 31 -8.03 17.11 7.22
CA VAL A 31 -9.43 16.81 6.85
C VAL A 31 -9.76 17.25 5.40
N LYS A 32 -9.19 18.37 4.94
CA LYS A 32 -9.35 18.88 3.56
C LYS A 32 -8.77 17.94 2.50
N HIS A 33 -7.72 17.18 2.81
CA HIS A 33 -7.13 16.21 1.87
C HIS A 33 -8.04 14.99 1.67
N MET A 34 -8.84 14.64 2.68
CA MET A 34 -9.79 13.51 2.63
C MET A 34 -11.03 13.81 1.78
N GLN A 35 -11.23 15.04 1.31
CA GLN A 35 -12.32 15.39 0.39
C GLN A 35 -11.94 15.12 -1.07
N ASN A 36 -10.64 15.07 -1.39
CA ASN A 36 -10.14 15.03 -2.76
C ASN A 36 -9.48 13.69 -3.14
N ASP A 37 -9.59 12.64 -2.30
CA ASP A 37 -8.94 11.32 -2.47
C ASP A 37 -7.43 11.37 -2.75
N ARG A 38 -6.76 12.47 -2.39
CA ARG A 38 -5.36 12.73 -2.76
C ARG A 38 -4.53 13.04 -1.52
N ILE A 39 -3.49 12.23 -1.33
CA ILE A 39 -2.43 12.47 -0.33
C ILE A 39 -1.22 13.01 -1.08
N SER A 40 -0.91 14.30 -0.87
CA SER A 40 0.30 14.93 -1.39
C SER A 40 1.49 14.50 -0.54
N ALA A 41 2.35 13.64 -1.09
CA ALA A 41 3.52 13.08 -0.44
C ALA A 41 4.45 12.46 -1.48
N THR A 42 5.74 12.38 -1.19
CA THR A 42 6.72 11.67 -2.02
C THR A 42 6.44 10.15 -2.01
N ALA A 43 7.00 9.41 -2.97
CA ALA A 43 6.87 7.95 -2.99
C ALA A 43 7.39 7.29 -1.70
N ALA A 44 8.54 7.73 -1.20
CA ALA A 44 9.12 7.25 0.06
C ALA A 44 8.22 7.54 1.27
N GLN A 45 7.60 8.73 1.31
CA GLN A 45 6.65 9.10 2.37
C GLN A 45 5.37 8.26 2.31
N LYS A 46 4.83 8.02 1.10
CA LYS A 46 3.67 7.14 0.91
C LYS A 46 3.98 5.71 1.32
N PHE A 47 5.18 5.23 1.00
CA PHE A 47 5.61 3.89 1.40
C PHE A 47 5.82 3.76 2.92
N CYS A 48 6.40 4.78 3.57
CA CYS A 48 6.49 4.86 5.03
C CYS A 48 5.10 4.78 5.68
N LEU A 49 4.16 5.59 5.20
CA LEU A 49 2.77 5.54 5.64
C LEU A 49 2.15 4.16 5.41
N PHE A 50 2.32 3.58 4.21
CA PHE A 50 1.79 2.27 3.85
C PHE A 50 2.29 1.17 4.80
N ARG A 51 3.59 1.14 5.11
CA ARG A 51 4.19 0.17 6.03
C ARG A 51 3.68 0.30 7.46
N LEU A 52 3.57 1.54 7.95
CA LEU A 52 3.18 1.84 9.32
C LEU A 52 1.65 1.92 9.50
N PHE A 53 0.89 1.87 8.41
CA PHE A 53 -0.57 2.04 8.38
C PHE A 53 -1.30 1.25 9.48
N PRO A 54 -1.12 -0.08 9.64
CA PRO A 54 -1.83 -0.83 10.66
C PRO A 54 -1.39 -0.45 12.08
N ILE A 55 -0.14 -0.03 12.29
CA ILE A 55 0.35 0.40 13.61
C ILE A 55 -0.26 1.77 13.97
N ILE A 56 -0.33 2.67 13.00
CA ILE A 56 -0.89 4.01 13.18
C ILE A 56 -2.40 3.91 13.42
N PHE A 57 -3.11 3.10 12.63
CA PHE A 57 -4.57 3.13 12.55
C PHE A 57 -5.27 1.86 13.06
N ASN A 58 -4.59 0.93 13.75
CA ASN A 58 -5.17 -0.35 14.19
C ASN A 58 -6.59 -0.23 14.76
N TYR A 59 -6.79 0.69 15.69
CA TYR A 59 -8.05 0.92 16.40
C TYR A 59 -9.16 1.55 15.55
N ILE A 60 -8.83 2.08 14.37
CA ILE A 60 -9.76 2.72 13.42
C ILE A 60 -10.21 1.73 12.34
N ILE A 61 -9.33 0.80 11.97
CA ILE A 61 -9.51 -0.07 10.80
C ILE A 61 -10.26 -1.37 11.09
N HIS A 62 -10.69 -1.61 12.34
CA HIS A 62 -11.54 -2.75 12.66
C HIS A 62 -12.79 -2.72 11.77
N ASP A 63 -13.08 -3.87 11.14
CA ASP A 63 -14.30 -4.15 10.38
C ASP A 63 -14.53 -3.37 9.07
N VAL A 64 -13.46 -2.88 8.42
CA VAL A 64 -13.57 -2.33 7.04
C VAL A 64 -13.33 -3.42 6.01
N PRO A 65 -14.33 -3.89 5.23
CA PRO A 65 -14.16 -5.03 4.32
C PRO A 65 -13.10 -4.83 3.24
N SER A 66 -12.96 -3.60 2.74
CA SER A 66 -11.97 -3.25 1.71
C SER A 66 -10.52 -3.30 2.20
N MET A 67 -10.28 -3.50 3.50
CA MET A 67 -8.93 -3.70 4.05
C MET A 67 -8.23 -4.95 3.50
N ILE A 68 -8.98 -5.90 2.94
CA ILE A 68 -8.40 -7.05 2.25
C ILE A 68 -7.49 -6.64 1.09
N VAL A 69 -7.86 -5.58 0.36
CA VAL A 69 -7.07 -5.01 -0.75
C VAL A 69 -5.71 -4.51 -0.24
N TYR A 70 -5.71 -3.78 0.88
CA TYR A 70 -4.49 -3.31 1.52
C TYR A 70 -3.61 -4.48 1.97
N LYS A 71 -4.23 -5.51 2.59
CA LYS A 71 -3.51 -6.69 3.08
C LYS A 71 -2.84 -7.45 1.94
N GLN A 72 -3.57 -7.74 0.86
CA GLN A 72 -3.02 -8.42 -0.31
C GLN A 72 -1.88 -7.63 -0.95
N LEU A 73 -2.05 -6.30 -1.14
CA LEU A 73 -0.99 -5.46 -1.67
C LEU A 73 0.26 -5.48 -0.77
N ARG A 74 0.07 -5.54 0.55
CA ARG A 74 1.17 -5.63 1.51
C ARG A 74 1.90 -6.97 1.37
N ASP A 75 1.17 -8.07 1.34
CA ASP A 75 1.74 -9.42 1.16
C ASP A 75 2.52 -9.52 -0.16
N MET A 76 1.99 -8.91 -1.24
CA MET A 76 2.70 -8.79 -2.52
C MET A 76 3.99 -7.99 -2.39
N LEU A 77 3.95 -6.82 -1.75
CA LEU A 77 5.12 -5.97 -1.60
C LEU A 77 6.20 -6.61 -0.71
N ASP A 78 5.81 -7.38 0.31
CA ASP A 78 6.76 -8.11 1.15
C ASP A 78 7.55 -9.15 0.32
N LEU A 79 6.90 -9.80 -0.66
CA LEU A 79 7.58 -10.66 -1.63
C LEU A 79 8.43 -9.87 -2.63
N VAL A 80 7.84 -8.90 -3.33
CA VAL A 80 8.49 -8.17 -4.43
C VAL A 80 9.70 -7.35 -3.95
N LEU A 81 9.64 -6.83 -2.73
CA LEU A 81 10.71 -6.03 -2.13
C LEU A 81 11.74 -6.85 -1.35
N SER A 82 11.56 -8.16 -1.25
CA SER A 82 12.51 -9.03 -0.56
C SER A 82 13.84 -9.16 -1.31
N LEU A 83 14.93 -9.18 -0.56
CA LEU A 83 16.28 -9.39 -1.08
C LEU A 83 16.95 -10.53 -0.30
N PRO A 84 17.26 -11.69 -0.94
CA PRO A 84 17.02 -12.03 -2.34
C PRO A 84 15.58 -12.49 -2.63
N PHE A 85 15.07 -12.17 -3.82
CA PHE A 85 13.82 -12.76 -4.34
C PHE A 85 14.05 -14.20 -4.78
N ARG A 86 13.23 -15.15 -4.31
CA ARG A 86 13.34 -16.56 -4.67
C ARG A 86 12.33 -16.93 -5.75
N LYS A 87 12.78 -17.55 -6.85
CA LYS A 87 11.89 -17.99 -7.95
C LYS A 87 10.75 -18.90 -7.50
N GLN A 88 10.95 -19.69 -6.43
CA GLN A 88 9.92 -20.53 -5.83
C GLN A 88 8.71 -19.74 -5.29
N TRP A 89 8.82 -18.42 -5.11
CA TRP A 89 7.72 -17.56 -4.68
C TRP A 89 6.82 -17.09 -5.83
N ILE A 90 7.20 -17.33 -7.09
CA ILE A 90 6.42 -16.89 -8.26
C ILE A 90 4.98 -17.44 -8.25
N PRO A 91 4.73 -18.74 -7.95
CA PRO A 91 3.36 -19.24 -7.85
C PRO A 91 2.53 -18.52 -6.78
N VAL A 92 3.12 -18.26 -5.61
CA VAL A 92 2.46 -17.52 -4.51
C VAL A 92 2.16 -16.08 -4.94
N LEU A 93 3.11 -15.42 -5.62
CA LEU A 93 2.91 -14.08 -6.13
C LEU A 93 1.78 -14.03 -7.18
N ARG A 94 1.67 -15.05 -8.03
CA ARG A 94 0.57 -15.16 -9.01
C ARG A 94 -0.79 -15.26 -8.32
N ASP A 95 -0.91 -16.12 -7.31
CA ASP A 95 -2.17 -16.27 -6.57
C ASP A 95 -2.56 -14.95 -5.89
N LEU A 96 -1.57 -14.23 -5.33
CA LEU A 96 -1.78 -12.90 -4.75
C LEU A 96 -2.19 -11.86 -5.80
N CYS A 97 -1.58 -11.86 -6.99
CA CYS A 97 -1.94 -10.97 -8.10
C CYS A 97 -3.41 -11.16 -8.52
N ILE A 98 -3.86 -12.41 -8.66
CA ILE A 98 -5.25 -12.75 -9.02
C ILE A 98 -6.21 -12.28 -7.90
N ALA A 99 -5.93 -12.65 -6.65
CA ALA A 99 -6.78 -12.28 -5.51
C ALA A 99 -6.86 -10.75 -5.31
N PHE A 100 -5.75 -10.05 -5.51
CA PHE A 100 -5.70 -8.59 -5.48
C PHE A 100 -6.54 -7.97 -6.59
N HIS A 101 -6.45 -8.50 -7.81
CA HIS A 101 -7.25 -8.03 -8.94
C HIS A 101 -8.75 -8.16 -8.67
N GLU A 102 -9.19 -9.33 -8.20
CA GLU A 102 -10.59 -9.60 -7.84
C GLU A 102 -11.09 -8.65 -6.74
N SER A 103 -10.27 -8.43 -5.70
CA SER A 103 -10.62 -7.55 -4.59
C SER A 103 -10.65 -6.08 -5.00
N MET A 104 -9.77 -5.66 -5.91
CA MET A 104 -9.79 -4.32 -6.51
C MET A 104 -11.06 -4.10 -7.33
N LEU A 105 -11.50 -5.08 -8.12
CA LEU A 105 -12.76 -4.99 -8.86
C LEU A 105 -13.96 -4.92 -7.91
N LEU A 106 -13.97 -5.72 -6.84
CA LEU A 106 -15.06 -5.77 -5.87
C LEU A 106 -15.22 -4.45 -5.10
N TYR A 107 -14.12 -3.87 -4.61
CA TYR A 107 -14.17 -2.71 -3.71
C TYR A 107 -13.87 -1.37 -4.39
N PHE A 108 -13.18 -1.37 -5.53
CA PHE A 108 -12.64 -0.16 -6.17
C PHE A 108 -12.71 -0.20 -7.70
N GLN A 109 -13.81 -0.71 -8.28
CA GLN A 109 -13.99 -0.88 -9.73
C GLN A 109 -13.59 0.35 -10.57
N THR A 110 -13.90 1.57 -10.10
CA THR A 110 -13.64 2.83 -10.81
C THR A 110 -12.20 3.34 -10.69
N LYS A 111 -11.35 2.66 -9.91
CA LYS A 111 -9.95 3.08 -9.64
C LYS A 111 -8.91 2.14 -10.29
N MET A 112 -9.33 1.30 -11.24
CA MET A 112 -8.46 0.44 -12.06
C MET A 112 -7.65 1.24 -13.08
N VAL A 113 -6.63 1.96 -12.61
CA VAL A 113 -5.71 2.72 -13.47
C VAL A 113 -4.58 1.82 -14.02
N PRO A 114 -3.86 2.22 -15.09
CA PRO A 114 -2.78 1.40 -15.67
C PRO A 114 -1.75 0.89 -14.66
N LYS A 115 -1.43 1.70 -13.63
CA LYS A 115 -0.54 1.29 -12.55
C LYS A 115 -1.04 0.05 -11.79
N ILE A 116 -2.35 -0.08 -11.57
CA ILE A 116 -2.94 -1.25 -10.91
C ILE A 116 -2.89 -2.47 -11.83
N HIS A 117 -3.11 -2.29 -13.13
CA HIS A 117 -2.97 -3.39 -14.10
C HIS A 117 -1.55 -3.97 -14.09
N PHE A 118 -0.51 -3.14 -14.03
CA PHE A 118 0.86 -3.64 -13.91
C PHE A 118 1.10 -4.44 -12.63
N VAL A 119 0.54 -4.00 -11.50
CA VAL A 119 0.63 -4.74 -10.22
C VAL A 119 -0.01 -6.13 -10.32
N CYS A 120 -1.11 -6.26 -11.06
CA CYS A 120 -1.79 -7.54 -11.29
C CYS A 120 -0.97 -8.52 -12.14
N GLU A 121 0.12 -8.07 -12.77
CA GLU A 121 0.95 -8.87 -13.68
C GLU A 121 2.40 -9.00 -13.15
N TYR A 122 2.62 -8.71 -11.86
CA TYR A 122 3.96 -8.76 -11.25
C TYR A 122 4.59 -10.14 -11.29
N ASP A 123 3.83 -11.23 -11.24
CA ASP A 123 4.38 -12.58 -11.36
C ASP A 123 5.07 -12.79 -12.72
N LYS A 124 4.42 -12.39 -13.82
CA LYS A 124 4.97 -12.49 -15.17
C LYS A 124 6.17 -11.54 -15.35
N ILE A 125 6.01 -10.29 -14.95
CA ILE A 125 7.07 -9.28 -15.06
C ILE A 125 8.34 -9.74 -14.32
N ILE A 126 8.19 -10.25 -13.09
CA ILE A 126 9.33 -10.70 -12.30
C ILE A 126 9.91 -12.02 -12.82
N ASN A 127 9.09 -12.92 -13.33
CA ASN A 127 9.56 -14.16 -13.94
C ASN A 127 10.44 -13.89 -15.16
N ASP A 128 10.03 -12.95 -16.01
CA ASP A 128 10.66 -12.70 -17.30
C ASP A 128 11.84 -11.74 -17.19
N TYR A 129 11.74 -10.72 -16.33
CA TYR A 129 12.73 -9.64 -16.23
C TYR A 129 13.47 -9.56 -14.89
N GLY A 130 13.13 -10.42 -13.94
CA GLY A 130 13.69 -10.42 -12.60
C GLY A 130 13.05 -9.40 -11.64
N PRO A 131 13.55 -9.31 -10.39
CA PRO A 131 12.87 -8.58 -9.32
C PRO A 131 12.72 -7.08 -9.60
N SER A 132 11.53 -6.54 -9.34
CA SER A 132 11.18 -5.14 -9.61
C SER A 132 12.03 -4.12 -8.86
N ILE A 133 12.73 -4.51 -7.77
CA ILE A 133 13.71 -3.64 -7.12
C ILE A 133 14.82 -3.18 -8.07
N ARG A 134 15.07 -3.91 -9.16
CA ARG A 134 16.07 -3.52 -10.17
C ARG A 134 15.49 -2.64 -11.28
N GLN A 135 14.20 -2.29 -11.20
CA GLN A 135 13.41 -1.64 -12.24
C GLN A 135 12.66 -0.39 -11.73
N TRP A 136 13.26 0.39 -10.82
CA TRP A 136 12.66 1.55 -10.11
C TRP A 136 12.22 2.75 -11.00
N CYS A 137 11.81 2.51 -12.25
CA CYS A 137 11.29 3.50 -13.19
C CYS A 137 9.76 3.40 -13.39
N PHE A 138 9.04 2.48 -12.72
CA PHE A 138 7.58 2.29 -12.82
C PHE A 138 6.77 2.89 -11.66
#